data_AF-A0AA39TVN5-F1
#
_entry.id   AF-A0AA39TVN5-F1
#
_cell.length_a   1.000
_cell.length_b   1.000
_cell.length_c   1.000
_cell.angle_alpha   90.00
_cell.angle_beta   90.00
_cell.angle_gamma   90.00
#
_symmetry.space_group_name_H-M   'P 1'
#
loop_
_entity.id
_entity.type
_entity.pdbx_description
1 polymer ?
#
loop_
_entity_poly.entity_id
_entity_poly.type
_entity_poly.pdbx_seq_one_letter_code
_entity_poly.pdbx_strand_id
1 'polypeptide(L)'
;MALSIPRFSNPHLLVSSTKSIARKDLDLDSDVDSSEESDNALVTSLNERIRKMMDIENDATSRKRRKTSNSVEEKGNEPLLFRLWSTSSQPQHVELYPEQSTQTFINPPRQHEDSERQSSQRWKRAEAIAVDVSWIHAESRKPVMPFPSRTKKHIHAKAPSLTYAPCLMVAQVLQPARKTHPPVPSSALIYHPYAANAPLPPSQSDRGFVDIELSPENLVIRTKRTRHSRNRRPIV
;
A
#
# COMPACT_ATOMS: atom_id res chain seq x y z
N MET A 1 -37.64 16.47 -19.94
CA MET A 1 -36.17 16.43 -20.10
C MET A 1 -35.59 15.92 -18.80
N ALA A 2 -35.08 14.68 -18.77
CA ALA A 2 -34.59 14.05 -17.54
C ALA A 2 -33.09 14.31 -17.38
N LEU A 3 -32.70 14.85 -16.22
CA LEU A 3 -31.30 15.12 -15.85
C LEU A 3 -30.64 13.81 -15.45
N SER A 4 -29.61 13.39 -16.20
CA SER A 4 -28.82 12.20 -15.88
C SER A 4 -27.80 12.53 -14.78
N ILE A 5 -27.93 11.86 -13.64
CA ILE A 5 -26.92 11.93 -12.58
C ILE A 5 -25.74 11.04 -13.01
N PRO A 6 -24.51 11.57 -13.10
CA PRO A 6 -23.35 10.80 -13.53
C PRO A 6 -23.07 9.67 -12.54
N ARG A 7 -22.85 8.45 -13.06
CA ARG A 7 -22.69 7.18 -12.31
C ARG A 7 -21.58 7.17 -11.24
N PHE A 8 -20.79 8.24 -11.11
CA PHE A 8 -19.65 8.34 -10.18
C PHE A 8 -19.69 9.58 -9.27
N SER A 9 -20.78 10.35 -9.23
CA SER A 9 -20.89 11.43 -8.25
C SER A 9 -21.13 10.83 -6.87
N ASN A 10 -20.14 10.96 -5.99
CA ASN A 10 -20.25 10.54 -4.59
C ASN A 10 -21.38 11.32 -3.91
N PRO A 11 -22.47 10.66 -3.46
CA PRO A 11 -23.62 11.33 -2.87
C PRO A 11 -23.30 12.03 -1.53
N HIS A 12 -22.12 11.80 -0.96
CA HIS A 12 -21.65 12.44 0.28
C HIS A 12 -20.71 13.63 0.05
N LEU A 13 -20.49 14.05 -1.21
CA LEU A 13 -19.90 15.35 -1.50
C LEU A 13 -20.92 16.46 -1.20
N LEU A 14 -21.15 16.70 0.09
CA LEU A 14 -21.81 17.92 0.55
C LEU A 14 -20.98 19.09 0.05
N VAL A 15 -21.62 20.04 -0.64
CA VAL A 15 -21.02 21.31 -1.03
C VAL A 15 -20.60 22.03 0.26
N SER A 16 -19.35 21.89 0.65
CA SER A 16 -18.81 22.54 1.83
C SER A 16 -18.72 24.04 1.58
N SER A 17 -19.62 24.82 2.18
CA SER A 17 -19.54 26.28 2.18
C SER A 17 -18.38 26.72 3.07
N THR A 18 -17.20 26.91 2.50
CA THR A 18 -16.06 27.46 3.23
C THR A 18 -16.10 28.99 3.17
N LYS A 19 -15.92 29.64 4.33
CA LYS A 19 -15.78 31.09 4.45
C LYS A 19 -14.30 31.40 4.64
N SER A 20 -13.73 32.25 3.79
CA SER A 20 -12.34 32.68 3.95
C SER A 20 -12.24 33.65 5.15
N ILE A 21 -11.32 33.38 6.06
CA ILE A 21 -10.99 34.23 7.22
C ILE A 21 -9.54 34.71 7.04
N ALA A 22 -9.28 35.99 7.33
CA ALA A 22 -7.97 36.59 7.18
C ALA A 22 -7.13 36.35 8.45
N ARG A 23 -5.80 36.20 8.29
CA ARG A 23 -4.86 35.93 9.39
C ARG A 23 -4.89 36.93 10.55
N LYS A 24 -5.30 38.17 10.28
CA LYS A 24 -5.39 39.25 11.27
C LYS A 24 -6.59 39.14 12.22
N ASP A 25 -7.52 38.22 11.94
CA ASP A 25 -8.73 38.02 12.75
C ASP A 25 -8.52 36.91 13.81
N LEU A 26 -7.26 36.48 14.02
CA LEU A 26 -6.85 35.42 14.93
C LEU A 26 -5.86 35.96 15.97
N ASP A 27 -6.28 36.89 16.83
CA ASP A 27 -5.49 37.31 18.00
C ASP A 27 -6.18 36.83 19.28
N LEU A 28 -5.47 36.01 20.07
CA LEU A 28 -5.86 35.55 21.41
C LEU A 28 -4.74 35.91 22.38
N ASP A 29 -4.92 37.03 23.07
CA ASP A 29 -4.23 37.38 24.30
C ASP A 29 -4.63 36.39 25.41
N SER A 30 -3.65 35.77 26.07
CA SER A 30 -3.58 35.75 27.54
C SER A 30 -2.37 34.96 28.04
N ASP A 31 -1.39 35.72 28.53
CA ASP A 31 -0.38 35.28 29.46
C ASP A 31 -1.04 34.85 30.78
N VAL A 32 -0.93 33.56 31.15
CA VAL A 32 -1.02 33.13 32.56
C VAL A 32 -0.10 31.94 32.79
N ASP A 33 1.06 32.23 33.38
CA ASP A 33 1.93 31.28 34.07
C ASP A 33 1.17 30.58 35.20
N SER A 34 1.26 29.25 35.30
CA SER A 34 1.41 28.57 36.61
C SER A 34 1.43 27.05 36.56
N SER A 35 2.46 26.52 37.24
CA SER A 35 2.47 25.30 38.06
C SER A 35 2.65 23.95 37.35
N GLU A 36 3.92 23.56 37.18
CA GLU A 36 4.41 22.31 36.58
C GLU A 36 4.41 21.09 37.53
N GLU A 37 3.84 21.16 38.73
CA GLU A 37 4.19 20.22 39.80
C GLU A 37 3.28 18.98 39.95
N SER A 38 2.24 18.81 39.11
CA SER A 38 1.19 17.79 39.32
C SER A 38 1.33 16.48 38.53
N ASP A 39 2.24 16.34 37.57
CA ASP A 39 2.15 15.26 36.57
C ASP A 39 3.02 14.01 36.83
N ASN A 40 3.96 14.06 37.77
CA ASN A 40 4.90 12.94 37.99
C ASN A 40 4.24 11.67 38.55
N ALA A 41 3.19 11.80 39.37
CA ALA A 41 2.47 10.65 39.93
C ALA A 41 1.59 9.92 38.89
N LEU A 42 1.13 10.63 37.87
CA LEU A 42 0.30 10.06 36.81
C LEU A 42 1.16 9.22 35.84
N VAL A 43 2.37 9.71 35.54
CA VAL A 43 3.33 9.06 34.65
C VAL A 43 3.84 7.74 35.25
N THR A 44 4.07 7.68 36.56
CA THR A 44 4.48 6.44 37.23
C THR A 44 3.37 5.39 37.21
N SER A 45 2.13 5.79 37.51
CA SER A 45 0.94 4.92 37.46
C SER A 45 0.72 4.29 36.08
N LEU A 46 0.87 5.07 35.01
CA LEU A 46 0.70 4.58 33.64
C LEU A 46 1.75 3.53 33.26
N ASN A 47 3.02 3.79 33.63
CA ASN A 47 4.12 2.90 33.30
C ASN A 47 4.03 1.54 34.00
N GLU A 48 3.52 1.49 35.24
CA GLU A 48 3.25 0.23 35.93
C GLU A 48 2.16 -0.57 35.23
N ARG A 49 1.10 0.09 34.75
CA ARG A 49 -0.01 -0.57 34.05
C ARG A 49 0.43 -1.20 32.72
N ILE A 50 1.30 -0.52 31.98
CA ILE A 50 1.85 -1.03 30.71
C ILE A 50 2.71 -2.29 30.95
N ARG A 51 3.60 -2.27 31.95
CA ARG A 51 4.44 -3.44 32.27
C ARG A 51 3.59 -4.65 32.63
N LYS A 52 2.55 -4.45 33.45
CA LYS A 52 1.61 -5.52 33.84
C LYS A 52 0.84 -6.12 32.66
N MET A 53 0.61 -5.37 31.59
CA MET A 53 -0.05 -5.88 30.37
C MET A 53 0.90 -6.56 29.39
N MET A 54 2.21 -6.31 29.48
CA MET A 54 3.19 -6.92 28.57
C MET A 54 3.72 -8.26 29.05
N ASP A 55 3.57 -8.59 30.34
CA ASP A 55 3.87 -9.91 30.90
C ASP A 55 2.77 -10.94 30.58
N ILE A 56 2.31 -10.97 29.33
CA ILE A 56 1.49 -12.07 28.80
C ILE A 56 2.46 -13.22 28.50
N GLU A 57 2.56 -14.10 29.49
CA GLU A 57 2.95 -15.51 29.43
C GLU A 57 3.38 -15.99 28.03
N ASN A 58 4.70 -16.18 27.86
CA ASN A 58 5.33 -16.70 26.65
C ASN A 58 5.02 -18.19 26.41
N ASP A 59 3.76 -18.59 26.44
CA ASP A 59 3.31 -19.96 26.19
C ASP A 59 2.85 -20.12 24.74
N ALA A 60 3.76 -19.84 23.81
CA ALA A 60 3.57 -20.12 22.39
C ALA A 60 4.48 -21.27 21.96
N THR A 61 4.06 -22.51 22.26
CA THR A 61 4.59 -23.68 21.57
C THR A 61 4.25 -23.60 20.08
N SER A 62 5.25 -23.21 19.30
CA SER A 62 5.26 -23.19 17.84
C SER A 62 4.94 -24.58 17.27
N ARG A 63 3.64 -24.88 17.05
CA ARG A 63 3.19 -26.07 16.32
C ARG A 63 3.53 -25.91 14.84
N LYS A 64 4.73 -26.37 14.49
CA LYS A 64 5.20 -26.55 13.11
C LYS A 64 4.22 -27.43 12.32
N ARG A 65 3.40 -26.82 11.46
CA ARG A 65 2.53 -27.53 10.50
C ARG A 65 3.38 -28.49 9.65
N ARG A 66 3.20 -29.80 9.87
CA ARG A 66 3.83 -30.87 9.09
C ARG A 66 3.10 -30.94 7.74
N LYS A 67 3.84 -30.75 6.66
CA LYS A 67 3.33 -30.82 5.28
C LYS A 67 3.08 -32.29 4.96
N THR A 68 1.82 -32.70 4.92
CA THR A 68 1.42 -34.02 4.42
C THR A 68 1.47 -34.00 2.89
N SER A 69 2.35 -34.82 2.33
CA SER A 69 2.36 -35.16 0.90
C SER A 69 1.35 -36.28 0.68
N ASN A 70 0.09 -35.93 0.41
CA ASN A 70 -0.86 -36.89 -0.14
C ASN A 70 -0.82 -36.79 -1.67
N SER A 71 -0.58 -37.95 -2.29
CA SER A 71 -0.55 -38.16 -3.73
C SER A 71 -1.86 -37.67 -4.36
N VAL A 72 -1.71 -36.83 -5.37
CA VAL A 72 -2.77 -36.44 -6.28
C VAL A 72 -3.03 -37.64 -7.19
N GLU A 73 -4.05 -38.43 -6.87
CA GLU A 73 -4.72 -39.21 -7.90
C GLU A 73 -5.55 -38.23 -8.74
N GLU A 74 -5.24 -38.18 -10.04
CA GLU A 74 -5.99 -37.45 -11.05
C GLU A 74 -7.40 -38.04 -11.17
N LYS A 75 -8.33 -37.60 -10.32
CA LYS A 75 -9.76 -37.74 -10.59
C LYS A 75 -10.17 -36.62 -11.51
N GLY A 76 -10.68 -37.00 -12.68
CA GLY A 76 -11.07 -36.12 -13.77
C GLY A 76 -11.94 -34.95 -13.31
N ASN A 77 -11.69 -33.79 -13.91
CA ASN A 77 -12.48 -32.57 -13.77
C ASN A 77 -13.89 -32.80 -14.34
N GLU A 78 -14.78 -33.42 -13.56
CA GLU A 78 -16.21 -33.25 -13.78
C GLU A 78 -16.61 -31.87 -13.24
N PRO A 79 -17.32 -31.04 -14.03
CA PRO A 79 -17.76 -29.73 -13.57
C PRO A 79 -18.72 -29.91 -12.39
N LEU A 80 -18.31 -29.45 -11.20
CA LEU A 80 -19.18 -29.36 -10.03
C LEU A 80 -20.32 -28.38 -10.32
N LEU A 81 -21.47 -28.91 -10.73
CA LEU A 81 -22.73 -28.19 -10.82
C LEU A 81 -23.24 -27.90 -9.41
N PHE A 82 -22.83 -26.76 -8.84
CA PHE A 82 -23.42 -26.27 -7.61
C PHE A 82 -24.83 -25.73 -7.92
N ARG A 83 -25.85 -26.49 -7.52
CA ARG A 83 -27.23 -26.01 -7.52
C ARG A 83 -27.56 -25.51 -6.12
N LEU A 84 -27.72 -24.19 -5.98
CA LEU A 84 -28.10 -23.57 -4.71
C LEU A 84 -29.58 -23.91 -4.43
N TRP A 85 -29.83 -24.85 -3.53
CA TRP A 85 -31.17 -25.12 -3.03
C TRP A 85 -31.38 -24.29 -1.78
N SER A 86 -32.28 -23.30 -1.85
CA SER A 86 -32.78 -22.65 -0.63
C SER A 86 -33.58 -23.68 0.15
N THR A 87 -33.24 -23.92 1.41
CA THR A 87 -33.96 -24.82 2.33
C THR A 87 -35.29 -24.24 2.81
N SER A 88 -35.60 -22.98 2.44
CA SER A 88 -36.87 -22.33 2.74
C SER A 88 -37.97 -22.84 1.81
N SER A 89 -38.98 -23.54 2.35
CA SER A 89 -40.10 -24.07 1.54
C SER A 89 -41.08 -22.99 1.06
N GLN A 90 -40.97 -21.77 1.61
CA GLN A 90 -41.83 -20.66 1.24
C GLN A 90 -41.02 -19.56 0.54
N PRO A 91 -41.55 -18.96 -0.55
CA PRO A 91 -40.94 -17.80 -1.19
C PRO A 91 -40.84 -16.65 -0.18
N GLN A 92 -39.63 -16.19 0.13
CA GLN A 92 -39.46 -14.98 0.92
C GLN A 92 -39.83 -13.77 0.07
N HIS A 93 -40.73 -12.94 0.59
CA HIS A 93 -41.09 -11.67 -0.03
C HIS A 93 -39.89 -10.73 0.04
N VAL A 94 -39.28 -10.43 -1.11
CA VAL A 94 -38.15 -9.50 -1.19
C VAL A 94 -38.71 -8.09 -1.36
N GLU A 95 -38.49 -7.24 -0.38
CA GLU A 95 -38.80 -5.81 -0.51
C GLU A 95 -37.83 -5.19 -1.53
N LEU A 96 -38.37 -4.80 -2.68
CA LEU A 96 -37.59 -4.21 -3.79
C LEU A 96 -37.29 -2.72 -3.57
N TYR A 97 -37.92 -2.11 -2.58
CA TYR A 97 -37.74 -0.72 -2.26
C TYR A 97 -36.74 -0.61 -1.12
N PRO A 98 -35.75 0.31 -1.23
CA PRO A 98 -34.86 0.56 -0.11
C PRO A 98 -35.71 0.98 1.09
N GLU A 99 -35.49 0.30 2.22
CA GLU A 99 -36.08 0.63 3.50
C GLU A 99 -35.96 2.14 3.71
N GLN A 100 -37.09 2.81 3.99
CA GLN A 100 -37.13 4.27 4.09
C GLN A 100 -36.02 4.70 5.06
N SER A 101 -35.05 5.46 4.54
CA SER A 101 -33.87 5.84 5.32
C SER A 101 -34.35 6.45 6.62
N THR A 102 -34.05 5.79 7.75
CA THR A 102 -34.30 6.36 9.07
C THR A 102 -33.69 7.75 9.07
N GLN A 103 -34.47 8.74 9.51
CA GLN A 103 -34.07 10.15 9.55
C GLN A 103 -32.61 10.23 9.99
N THR A 104 -31.78 10.90 9.19
CA THR A 104 -30.38 11.12 9.52
C THR A 104 -30.33 11.64 10.94
N PHE A 105 -29.80 10.84 11.84
CA PHE A 105 -29.61 11.22 13.23
C PHE A 105 -28.61 12.37 13.20
N ILE A 106 -29.13 13.60 13.19
CA ILE A 106 -28.32 14.80 13.31
C ILE A 106 -27.77 14.73 14.72
N ASN A 107 -26.55 14.20 14.83
CA ASN A 107 -25.83 14.22 16.09
C ASN A 107 -25.87 15.67 16.56
N PRO A 108 -26.33 15.94 17.80
CA PRO A 108 -26.28 17.29 18.34
C PRO A 108 -24.84 17.79 18.20
N PRO A 109 -24.64 19.11 18.03
CA PRO A 109 -23.30 19.68 17.90
C PRO A 109 -22.45 19.15 19.04
N ARG A 110 -21.41 18.37 18.70
CA ARG A 110 -20.54 17.78 19.71
C ARG A 110 -19.98 18.93 20.53
N GLN A 111 -20.16 18.85 21.85
CA GLN A 111 -19.43 19.72 22.75
C GLN A 111 -17.95 19.52 22.43
N HIS A 112 -17.24 20.62 22.21
CA HIS A 112 -15.84 20.60 21.79
C HIS A 112 -15.08 19.65 22.74
N GLU A 113 -14.54 18.55 22.20
CA GLU A 113 -13.98 17.45 23.00
C GLU A 113 -12.82 17.94 23.88
N ASP A 114 -12.24 19.09 23.50
CA ASP A 114 -11.19 19.75 24.25
C ASP A 114 -11.66 20.97 25.02
N SER A 115 -11.08 21.14 26.20
CA SER A 115 -11.02 22.45 26.84
C SER A 115 -10.07 23.39 26.09
N GLU A 116 -10.23 24.69 26.29
CA GLU A 116 -9.35 25.74 25.75
C GLU A 116 -7.87 25.52 26.13
N ARG A 117 -7.62 24.91 27.29
CA ARG A 117 -6.28 24.51 27.71
C ARG A 117 -5.71 23.39 26.84
N GLN A 118 -6.52 22.39 26.51
CA GLN A 118 -6.11 21.26 25.67
C GLN A 118 -5.90 21.68 24.22
N SER A 119 -6.72 22.58 23.68
CA SER A 119 -6.51 23.14 22.34
C SER A 119 -5.19 23.90 22.26
N SER A 120 -4.86 24.71 23.27
CA SER A 120 -3.59 25.42 23.37
C SER A 120 -2.38 24.48 23.45
N GLN A 121 -2.47 23.38 24.19
CA GLN A 121 -1.41 22.37 24.22
C GLN A 121 -1.22 21.68 22.88
N ARG A 122 -2.32 21.36 22.18
CA ARG A 122 -2.25 20.81 20.84
C ARG A 122 -1.60 21.79 19.87
N TRP A 123 -1.93 23.07 19.98
CA TRP A 123 -1.31 24.12 19.18
C TRP A 123 0.21 24.14 19.37
N LYS A 124 0.68 24.23 20.63
CA LYS A 124 2.13 24.22 20.95
C LYS A 124 2.83 22.96 20.44
N ARG A 125 2.19 21.79 20.55
CA ARG A 125 2.74 20.53 20.02
C ARG A 125 2.79 20.53 18.49
N ALA A 126 1.73 21.02 17.84
CA ALA A 126 1.67 21.10 16.39
C ALA A 126 2.74 22.05 15.86
N GLU A 127 2.93 23.19 16.51
CA GLU A 127 3.99 24.16 16.19
C GLU A 127 5.39 23.58 16.40
N ALA A 128 5.64 22.88 17.51
CA ALA A 128 6.91 22.23 17.77
C ALA A 128 7.24 21.09 16.79
N ILE A 129 6.21 20.42 16.24
CA ILE A 129 6.35 19.34 15.24
C ILE A 129 6.32 19.90 13.80
N ALA A 130 5.88 21.13 13.60
CA ALA A 130 5.75 21.72 12.28
C ALA A 130 7.12 21.77 11.62
N VAL A 131 7.26 21.05 10.52
CA VAL A 131 8.46 21.11 9.70
C VAL A 131 8.48 22.45 8.98
N ASP A 132 9.53 23.24 9.19
CA ASP A 132 9.69 24.52 8.52
C ASP A 132 9.70 24.34 6.99
N VAL A 133 8.78 25.03 6.32
CA VAL A 133 8.66 25.02 4.86
C VAL A 133 9.95 25.53 4.21
N SER A 134 10.62 26.48 4.85
CA SER A 134 11.92 26.99 4.41
C SER A 134 12.98 25.89 4.42
N TRP A 135 12.97 25.04 5.45
CA TRP A 135 13.86 23.88 5.58
C TRP A 135 13.58 22.83 4.49
N ILE A 136 12.31 22.53 4.20
CA ILE A 136 11.95 21.61 3.10
C ILE A 136 12.44 22.14 1.75
N HIS A 137 12.29 23.44 1.50
CA HIS A 137 12.77 24.06 0.26
C HIS A 137 14.30 24.04 0.17
N ALA A 138 15.01 24.25 1.27
CA ALA A 138 16.47 24.12 1.31
C ALA A 138 16.92 22.67 1.07
N GLU A 139 16.25 21.70 1.70
CA GLU A 139 16.56 20.26 1.56
C GLU A 139 16.28 19.75 0.15
N SER A 140 15.19 20.17 -0.48
CA SER A 140 14.82 19.74 -1.84
C SER A 140 15.79 20.24 -2.92
N ARG A 141 16.53 21.32 -2.66
CA ARG A 141 17.59 21.82 -3.56
C ARG A 141 18.90 21.06 -3.41
N LYS A 142 19.09 20.28 -2.35
CA LYS A 142 20.30 19.48 -2.18
C LYS A 142 20.30 18.37 -3.23
N PRO A 143 21.39 18.18 -3.99
CA PRO A 143 21.47 17.07 -4.93
C PRO A 143 21.36 15.77 -4.14
N VAL A 144 20.34 14.97 -4.47
CA VAL A 144 20.17 13.65 -3.86
C VAL A 144 21.33 12.79 -4.31
N MET A 145 22.34 12.65 -3.44
CA MET A 145 23.42 11.69 -3.67
C MET A 145 22.77 10.31 -3.75
N PRO A 146 22.83 9.63 -4.91
CA PRO A 146 22.25 8.30 -5.00
C PRO A 146 22.96 7.43 -3.98
N PHE A 147 22.19 6.83 -3.07
CA PHE A 147 22.72 5.85 -2.13
C PHE A 147 23.58 4.85 -2.93
N PRO A 148 24.76 4.41 -2.46
CA PRO A 148 25.65 3.54 -3.26
C PRO A 148 25.01 2.21 -3.67
N SER A 149 23.89 1.82 -3.06
CA SER A 149 23.06 0.67 -3.48
C SER A 149 22.04 0.99 -4.59
N ARG A 150 21.78 2.27 -4.85
CA ARG A 150 20.77 2.78 -5.79
C ARG A 150 21.28 2.77 -7.24
N THR A 151 22.58 2.92 -7.46
CA THR A 151 23.20 2.73 -8.80
C THR A 151 22.96 1.33 -9.34
N LYS A 152 22.82 0.30 -8.48
CA LYS A 152 22.45 -1.07 -8.88
C LYS A 152 21.02 -1.20 -9.44
N LYS A 153 20.20 -0.14 -9.37
CA LYS A 153 18.84 -0.11 -9.91
C LYS A 153 18.77 0.55 -11.30
N HIS A 154 19.82 1.24 -11.72
CA HIS A 154 19.88 1.77 -13.09
C HIS A 154 20.27 0.64 -14.03
N ILE A 155 19.53 0.53 -15.13
CA ILE A 155 19.81 -0.41 -16.21
C ILE A 155 20.17 0.45 -17.40
N HIS A 156 21.43 0.41 -17.82
CA HIS A 156 21.84 0.99 -19.09
C HIS A 156 21.42 0.03 -20.22
N ALA A 157 20.64 0.55 -21.15
CA ALA A 157 20.18 -0.17 -22.32
C ALA A 157 20.41 0.68 -23.57
N LYS A 158 20.67 0.02 -24.69
CA LYS A 158 20.74 0.63 -26.01
C LYS A 158 19.39 0.44 -26.69
N ALA A 159 18.86 1.52 -27.24
CA ALA A 159 17.66 1.50 -28.05
C ALA A 159 18.03 1.92 -29.48
N PRO A 160 17.24 1.52 -30.50
CA PRO A 160 17.30 2.13 -31.81
C PRO A 160 17.19 3.65 -31.68
N SER A 161 17.92 4.40 -32.52
CA SER A 161 17.86 5.85 -32.51
C SER A 161 16.42 6.30 -32.78
N LEU A 162 15.77 6.88 -31.78
CA LEU A 162 14.46 7.48 -31.94
C LEU A 162 14.62 8.89 -32.51
N THR A 163 13.86 9.22 -33.54
CA THR A 163 13.87 10.58 -34.12
C THR A 163 13.44 11.63 -33.11
N TYR A 164 12.57 11.25 -32.15
CA TYR A 164 12.10 12.09 -31.06
C TYR A 164 12.12 11.30 -29.76
N ALA A 165 12.62 11.89 -28.68
CA ALA A 165 12.59 11.29 -27.35
C ALA A 165 11.21 11.53 -26.70
N PRO A 166 10.34 10.51 -26.56
CA PRO A 166 9.07 10.69 -25.87
C PRO A 166 9.30 10.92 -24.37
N CYS A 167 8.38 11.63 -23.72
CA CYS A 167 8.41 11.82 -22.25
C CYS A 167 8.28 10.47 -21.50
N LEU A 168 7.63 9.49 -22.11
CA LEU A 168 7.44 8.15 -21.56
C LEU A 168 7.57 7.12 -22.68
N MET A 169 8.37 6.09 -22.44
CA MET A 169 8.61 4.99 -23.37
C MET A 169 8.42 3.66 -22.65
N VAL A 170 7.74 2.73 -23.32
CA VAL A 170 7.63 1.35 -22.83
C VAL A 170 8.65 0.51 -23.60
N ALA A 171 9.74 0.17 -22.92
CA ALA A 171 10.80 -0.64 -23.48
C ALA A 171 10.59 -2.12 -23.16
N GLN A 172 11.00 -3.00 -24.08
CA GLN A 172 10.92 -4.44 -23.90
C GLN A 172 12.29 -5.10 -24.11
N VAL A 173 12.55 -6.17 -23.35
CA VAL A 173 13.83 -6.87 -23.32
C VAL A 173 13.57 -8.36 -23.51
N LEU A 174 14.44 -9.04 -24.25
CA LEU A 174 14.42 -10.48 -24.37
C LEU A 174 14.68 -11.15 -23.02
N GLN A 175 13.72 -11.97 -22.58
CA GLN A 175 13.81 -12.71 -21.35
C GLN A 175 14.38 -14.11 -21.64
N PRO A 176 15.46 -14.54 -20.96
CA PRO A 176 15.93 -15.91 -21.10
C PRO A 176 14.85 -16.89 -20.63
N ALA A 177 14.72 -18.00 -21.34
CA ALA A 177 13.80 -19.07 -20.98
C ALA A 177 14.08 -19.55 -19.55
N ARG A 178 13.10 -19.38 -18.66
CA ARG A 178 13.26 -19.75 -17.25
C ARG A 178 13.14 -21.27 -17.13
N LYS A 179 14.14 -21.87 -16.48
CA LYS A 179 14.11 -23.29 -16.05
C LYS A 179 13.44 -23.48 -14.67
N THR A 180 12.99 -22.41 -14.04
CA THR A 180 12.41 -22.42 -12.68
C THR A 180 10.94 -22.82 -12.69
N HIS A 181 10.41 -23.33 -11.58
CA HIS A 181 9.02 -23.80 -11.47
C HIS A 181 8.00 -22.66 -11.19
N PRO A 182 6.91 -22.54 -11.98
CA PRO A 182 6.58 -23.38 -13.13
C PRO A 182 7.41 -23.01 -14.39
N PRO A 183 7.88 -24.01 -15.16
CA PRO A 183 8.57 -23.76 -16.42
C PRO A 183 7.66 -23.01 -17.39
N VAL A 184 8.25 -22.19 -18.27
CA VAL A 184 7.49 -21.48 -19.30
C VAL A 184 6.93 -22.51 -20.29
N PRO A 185 5.61 -22.52 -20.57
CA PRO A 185 5.04 -23.46 -21.52
C PRO A 185 5.62 -23.24 -22.91
N SER A 186 5.80 -24.33 -23.67
CA SER A 186 6.41 -24.28 -25.01
C SER A 186 5.66 -23.36 -25.97
N SER A 187 4.33 -23.28 -25.85
CA SER A 187 3.48 -22.37 -26.64
C SER A 187 3.82 -20.89 -26.41
N ALA A 188 4.28 -20.51 -25.22
CA ALA A 188 4.66 -19.14 -24.91
C ALA A 188 6.06 -18.77 -25.39
N LEU A 189 6.93 -19.76 -25.67
CA LEU A 189 8.29 -19.53 -26.18
C LEU A 189 8.31 -19.00 -27.62
N ILE A 190 7.19 -19.12 -28.34
CA ILE A 190 7.02 -18.64 -29.71
C ILE A 190 6.81 -17.11 -29.74
N TYR A 191 6.44 -16.50 -28.62
CA TYR A 191 6.12 -15.07 -28.51
C TYR A 191 7.23 -14.27 -27.79
N HIS A 192 7.24 -12.95 -28.01
CA HIS A 192 8.02 -12.05 -27.18
C HIS A 192 7.54 -12.12 -25.71
N PRO A 193 8.41 -12.14 -24.68
CA PRO A 193 9.85 -11.82 -24.68
C PRO A 193 10.82 -12.99 -24.85
N TYR A 194 10.37 -14.18 -25.24
CA TYR A 194 11.23 -15.37 -25.21
C TYR A 194 12.00 -15.64 -26.51
N ALA A 195 11.49 -15.16 -27.64
CA ALA A 195 12.11 -15.30 -28.95
C ALA A 195 12.37 -13.91 -29.56
N ALA A 196 13.56 -13.73 -30.14
CA ALA A 196 13.92 -12.51 -30.85
C ALA A 196 13.04 -12.35 -32.10
N ASN A 197 12.53 -11.15 -32.34
CA ASN A 197 11.64 -10.81 -33.47
C ASN A 197 10.34 -11.62 -33.53
N ALA A 198 9.95 -12.25 -32.41
CA ALA A 198 8.67 -12.92 -32.32
C ALA A 198 7.52 -11.92 -32.21
N PRO A 199 6.32 -12.25 -32.72
CA PRO A 199 5.15 -11.41 -32.53
C PRO A 199 4.82 -11.27 -31.04
N LEU A 200 4.21 -10.14 -30.70
CA LEU A 200 3.59 -9.95 -29.40
C LEU A 200 2.44 -10.96 -29.24
N PRO A 201 2.16 -11.43 -28.02
CA PRO A 201 0.98 -12.24 -27.78
C PRO A 201 -0.28 -11.45 -28.20
N PRO A 202 -1.35 -12.13 -28.65
CA PRO A 202 -2.55 -11.47 -29.19
C PRO A 202 -3.25 -10.52 -28.20
N SER A 203 -2.96 -10.64 -26.90
CA SER A 203 -3.44 -9.71 -25.88
C SER A 203 -2.68 -8.37 -25.82
N GLN A 204 -1.60 -8.20 -26.59
CA GLN A 204 -0.69 -7.05 -26.49
C GLN A 204 -0.37 -6.37 -27.83
N SER A 205 -1.06 -6.71 -28.92
CA SER A 205 -0.79 -6.17 -30.27
C SER A 205 -0.83 -4.64 -30.37
N ASP A 206 -1.63 -3.97 -29.54
CA ASP A 206 -1.91 -2.54 -29.67
C ASP A 206 -0.89 -1.64 -28.95
N ARG A 207 0.15 -2.20 -28.34
CA ARG A 207 1.14 -1.43 -27.56
C ARG A 207 2.41 -1.22 -28.38
N GLY A 208 2.79 0.05 -28.56
CA GLY A 208 4.07 0.44 -29.17
C GLY A 208 5.23 0.20 -28.21
N PHE A 209 5.78 -1.00 -28.23
CA PHE A 209 7.00 -1.34 -27.48
C PHE A 209 8.25 -1.02 -28.30
N VAL A 210 9.30 -0.57 -27.62
CA VAL A 210 10.64 -0.40 -28.22
C VAL A 210 11.56 -1.49 -27.70
N ASP A 211 12.12 -2.27 -28.61
CA ASP A 211 13.14 -3.27 -28.28
C ASP A 211 14.41 -2.58 -27.79
N ILE A 212 14.90 -3.02 -26.63
CA ILE A 212 16.15 -2.52 -26.06
C ILE A 212 17.13 -3.65 -25.80
N GLU A 213 18.40 -3.39 -26.10
CA GLU A 213 19.51 -4.28 -25.81
C GLU A 213 20.15 -3.87 -24.49
N LEU A 214 20.20 -4.79 -23.52
CA LEU A 214 20.84 -4.50 -22.23
C LEU A 214 22.36 -4.43 -22.40
N SER A 215 22.98 -3.36 -21.89
CA SER A 215 24.44 -3.26 -21.86
C SER A 215 25.03 -4.38 -20.97
N PRO A 216 26.12 -5.06 -21.39
CA PRO A 216 26.72 -6.15 -20.63
C PRO A 216 27.19 -5.73 -19.23
N GLU A 217 27.46 -4.44 -19.01
CA GLU A 217 27.82 -3.88 -17.70
C GLU A 217 26.73 -4.05 -16.64
N ASN A 218 25.47 -4.23 -17.06
CA ASN A 218 24.32 -4.39 -16.15
C ASN A 218 23.94 -5.85 -15.92
N LEU A 219 24.71 -6.81 -16.42
CA LEU A 219 24.55 -8.20 -16.03
C LEU A 219 25.00 -8.31 -14.58
N VAL A 220 24.08 -7.99 -13.66
CA VAL A 220 24.22 -8.31 -12.25
C VAL A 220 24.34 -9.82 -12.19
N ILE A 221 25.58 -10.30 -12.12
CA ILE A 221 25.89 -11.68 -11.80
C ILE A 221 25.24 -11.86 -10.44
N ARG A 222 24.04 -12.45 -10.45
CA ARG A 222 23.36 -12.88 -9.24
C ARG A 222 24.21 -14.01 -8.71
N THR A 223 25.26 -13.64 -7.98
CA THR A 223 26.01 -14.57 -7.15
C THR A 223 24.96 -15.24 -6.30
N LYS A 224 24.80 -16.56 -6.50
CA LYS A 224 23.88 -17.36 -5.72
C LYS A 224 24.28 -17.08 -4.27
N ARG A 225 23.44 -16.33 -3.54
CA ARG A 225 23.66 -16.11 -2.12
C ARG A 225 23.71 -17.51 -1.52
N THR A 226 24.91 -17.95 -1.17
CA THR A 226 25.13 -19.13 -0.36
C THR A 226 24.38 -18.85 0.92
N ARG A 227 23.18 -19.43 1.04
CA ARG A 227 22.43 -19.36 2.28
C ARG A 227 23.30 -20.08 3.28
N HIS A 228 24.01 -19.31 4.12
CA HIS A 228 24.79 -19.85 5.20
C HIS A 228 23.79 -20.57 6.12
N SER A 229 23.73 -21.90 5.97
CA SER A 229 22.89 -22.75 6.81
C SER A 229 23.37 -22.56 8.24
N ARG A 230 22.59 -21.87 9.07
CA ARG A 230 22.86 -21.65 10.50
C ARG A 230 22.57 -22.90 11.33
N ASN A 231 22.91 -24.09 10.81
CA ASN A 231 22.75 -25.36 11.51
C ASN A 231 24.12 -25.94 11.90
N ARG A 232 24.93 -25.17 12.63
CA ARG A 232 25.97 -25.76 13.49
C ARG A 232 25.53 -25.54 14.93
N ARG A 233 24.85 -26.52 15.50
CA ARG A 233 24.75 -26.64 16.96
C ARG A 233 26.13 -27.07 17.47
N PRO A 234 26.64 -26.51 18.57
CA PRO A 234 27.80 -27.06 19.23
C PRO A 234 27.44 -28.46 19.74
N ILE A 235 28.32 -29.42 19.47
CA ILE A 235 28.31 -30.72 20.14
C ILE A 235 28.79 -30.43 21.57
N VAL A 236 27.96 -30.75 22.56
CA VAL A 236 28.31 -30.78 23.98
C VAL A 236 28.86 -32.16 24.29
#